data_AF-A0A853DPJ0-F1
#
_entry.id   AF-A0A853DPJ0-F1
#
_cell.length_a   1.000
_cell.length_b   1.000
_cell.length_c   1.000
_cell.angle_alpha   90.00
_cell.angle_beta   90.00
_cell.angle_gamma   90.00
#
_symmetry.space_group_name_H-M   'P 1'
#
loop_
_entity.id
_entity.type
_entity.pdbx_description
1 polymer ?
#
loop_
_entity_poly.entity_id
_entity_poly.type
_entity_poly.pdbx_seq_one_letter_code
_entity_poly.pdbx_strand_id
1 'polypeptide(L)'
;MDPAPADADTPALAGEHGGPLLSSRAIEALQSIDPATLSEVQAFRDDFARFIMPYKFGIDEISTKVSILREEFAELHEYNPIEHISSRLKSAESIEQKVVRKNCEPSFEAIRDAITDIAGVRIVCSFVSDVYSVFELLVAQEDVRVLRVKDYIAHPKPNGYKSLHVIVEVPVFLSAGPVHVPVEIQLRTVAMDFWASLEHKIYYKYDGEIPEHLLRDLTAAAGTAGQLDVTMEDIHRQVRGDGGGMQQYTLPIQV
;
A
#
# COMPACT_ATOMS: atom_id res chain seq x y z
N MET A 1 -55.21 -32.57 -35.65
CA MET A 1 -55.75 -31.56 -34.73
C MET A 1 -56.32 -32.36 -33.57
N ASP A 2 -55.48 -32.64 -32.59
CA ASP A 2 -55.80 -33.46 -31.42
C ASP A 2 -55.33 -32.72 -30.16
N PRO A 3 -56.04 -32.88 -29.03
CA PRO A 3 -56.02 -31.94 -27.92
C PRO A 3 -54.92 -32.28 -26.90
N ALA A 4 -54.36 -31.26 -26.26
CA ALA A 4 -53.58 -31.42 -25.03
C ALA A 4 -54.53 -31.36 -23.83
N PRO A 5 -54.47 -32.32 -22.88
CA PRO A 5 -55.19 -32.22 -21.62
C PRO A 5 -54.34 -31.49 -20.57
N ALA A 6 -55.04 -30.76 -19.70
CA ALA A 6 -54.53 -30.36 -18.40
C ALA A 6 -54.68 -31.53 -17.42
N ASP A 7 -53.72 -31.73 -16.52
CA ASP A 7 -54.03 -31.88 -15.09
C ASP A 7 -52.78 -31.72 -14.21
N ALA A 8 -53.08 -31.31 -12.98
CA ALA A 8 -52.22 -30.76 -11.94
C ALA A 8 -51.19 -31.72 -11.34
N ASP A 9 -50.03 -31.17 -10.93
CA ASP A 9 -49.54 -31.34 -9.55
C ASP A 9 -48.48 -30.28 -9.21
N THR A 10 -48.49 -29.78 -7.98
CA THR A 10 -47.53 -28.81 -7.38
C THR A 10 -46.87 -29.51 -6.19
N PRO A 11 -45.78 -29.01 -5.57
CA PRO A 11 -44.43 -28.65 -6.03
C PRO A 11 -43.36 -29.59 -5.40
N ALA A 12 -42.09 -29.53 -5.85
CA ALA A 12 -41.00 -30.11 -5.06
C ALA A 12 -39.66 -29.36 -5.23
N LEU A 13 -39.23 -28.79 -4.09
CA LEU A 13 -37.85 -28.62 -3.63
C LEU A 13 -37.00 -27.49 -4.25
N ALA A 14 -37.26 -26.27 -3.79
CA ALA A 14 -36.18 -25.30 -3.59
C ALA A 14 -35.38 -25.73 -2.35
N GLY A 15 -34.18 -26.25 -2.56
CA GLY A 15 -33.25 -26.62 -1.49
C GLY A 15 -32.74 -25.38 -0.76
N GLU A 16 -33.03 -25.31 0.53
CA GLU A 16 -32.40 -24.41 1.49
C GLU A 16 -30.90 -24.69 1.57
N HIS A 17 -30.08 -23.71 1.22
CA HIS A 17 -28.70 -23.61 1.72
C HIS A 17 -28.52 -22.29 2.46
N GLY A 18 -29.29 -22.15 3.54
CA GLY A 18 -29.10 -21.14 4.58
C GLY A 18 -28.51 -21.79 5.82
N GLY A 19 -27.30 -22.36 5.72
CA GLY A 19 -26.56 -22.75 6.92
C GLY A 19 -26.23 -21.51 7.76
N PRO A 20 -26.14 -21.61 9.10
CA PRO A 20 -25.77 -20.47 9.92
C PRO A 20 -24.39 -19.95 9.48
N LEU A 21 -24.27 -18.62 9.35
CA LEU A 21 -23.02 -17.91 8.99
C LEU A 21 -21.86 -18.22 9.95
N LEU A 22 -22.16 -18.81 11.12
CA LEU A 22 -21.22 -19.14 12.18
C LEU A 22 -21.37 -20.61 12.57
N SER A 23 -20.25 -21.25 12.93
CA SER A 23 -20.26 -22.63 13.46
C SER A 23 -21.00 -22.70 14.79
N SER A 24 -21.56 -23.87 15.14
CA SER A 24 -22.24 -24.08 16.43
C SER A 24 -21.36 -23.71 17.63
N ARG A 25 -20.05 -24.00 17.54
CA ARG A 25 -19.06 -23.61 18.54
C ARG A 25 -18.94 -22.09 18.69
N ALA A 26 -18.99 -21.34 17.57
CA ALA A 26 -18.94 -19.89 17.61
C ALA A 26 -20.22 -19.28 18.21
N ILE A 27 -21.39 -19.90 17.94
CA ILE A 27 -22.68 -19.49 18.51
C ILE A 27 -22.69 -19.70 20.03
N GLU A 28 -22.26 -20.87 20.52
CA GLU A 28 -22.14 -21.15 21.96
C GLU A 28 -21.14 -20.22 22.65
N ALA A 29 -20.03 -19.89 21.99
CA ALA A 29 -19.07 -18.91 22.50
C ALA A 29 -19.70 -17.51 22.58
N LEU A 30 -20.43 -17.06 21.55
CA LEU A 30 -21.13 -15.77 21.55
C LEU A 30 -22.23 -15.68 22.62
N GLN A 31 -22.90 -16.79 22.90
CA GLN A 31 -23.94 -16.88 23.93
C GLN A 31 -23.38 -16.91 25.35
N SER A 32 -22.11 -17.28 25.53
CA SER A 32 -21.43 -17.31 26.83
C SER A 32 -20.67 -16.02 27.16
N ILE A 33 -20.55 -15.09 26.21
CA ILE A 33 -20.00 -13.74 26.44
C ILE A 33 -21.07 -12.92 27.17
N ASP A 34 -20.70 -12.34 28.32
CA ASP A 34 -21.62 -11.47 29.04
C ASP A 34 -21.89 -10.17 28.24
N PRO A 35 -23.08 -9.56 28.40
CA PRO A 35 -23.44 -8.36 27.64
C PRO A 35 -22.51 -7.15 27.84
N ALA A 36 -21.83 -7.05 28.99
CA ALA A 36 -20.90 -5.95 29.25
C ALA A 36 -19.63 -6.13 28.42
N THR A 37 -19.04 -7.33 28.40
CA THR A 37 -17.91 -7.69 27.53
C THR A 37 -18.26 -7.47 26.06
N LEU A 38 -19.47 -7.86 25.62
CA LEU A 38 -19.91 -7.58 24.24
C LEU A 38 -19.96 -6.08 23.93
N SER A 39 -20.42 -5.28 24.89
CA SER A 39 -20.49 -3.82 24.75
C SER A 39 -19.10 -3.19 24.69
N GLU A 40 -18.15 -3.69 25.48
CA GLU A 40 -16.74 -3.27 25.44
C GLU A 40 -16.09 -3.59 24.09
N VAL A 41 -16.33 -4.79 23.54
CA VAL A 41 -15.85 -5.17 22.20
C VAL A 41 -16.44 -4.27 21.11
N GLN A 42 -17.72 -3.93 21.21
CA GLN A 42 -18.36 -3.00 20.26
C GLN A 42 -17.78 -1.59 20.37
N ALA A 43 -17.60 -1.08 21.58
CA ALA A 43 -16.98 0.22 21.82
C ALA A 43 -15.55 0.27 21.25
N PHE A 44 -14.74 -0.74 21.52
CA PHE A 44 -13.38 -0.85 20.99
C PHE A 44 -13.37 -0.88 19.46
N ARG A 45 -14.26 -1.66 18.83
CA ARG A 45 -14.38 -1.70 17.37
C ARG A 45 -14.69 -0.33 16.80
N ASP A 46 -15.63 0.39 17.40
CA ASP A 46 -16.05 1.72 16.94
C ASP A 46 -14.93 2.76 17.14
N ASP A 47 -14.21 2.69 18.26
CA ASP A 47 -13.04 3.54 18.53
C ASP A 47 -11.89 3.24 17.56
N PHE A 48 -11.62 1.96 17.29
CA PHE A 48 -10.63 1.54 16.30
C PHE A 48 -11.00 2.03 14.89
N ALA A 49 -12.28 1.96 14.51
CA ALA A 49 -12.75 2.49 13.24
C ALA A 49 -12.51 4.01 13.14
N ARG A 50 -12.79 4.78 14.21
CA ARG A 50 -12.50 6.22 14.26
C ARG A 50 -10.99 6.50 14.22
N PHE A 51 -10.18 5.67 14.87
CA PHE A 51 -8.72 5.78 14.87
C PHE A 51 -8.12 5.57 13.47
N ILE A 52 -8.62 4.58 12.73
CA ILE A 52 -8.10 4.18 11.41
C ILE A 52 -8.61 5.09 10.28
N MET A 53 -9.82 5.65 10.41
CA MET A 53 -10.46 6.45 9.37
C MET A 53 -9.59 7.57 8.78
N PRO A 54 -8.90 8.42 9.58
CA PRO A 54 -8.02 9.45 9.02
C PRO A 54 -6.92 8.90 8.11
N TYR A 55 -6.37 7.72 8.43
CA TYR A 55 -5.33 7.08 7.61
C TYR A 55 -5.87 6.61 6.26
N LYS A 56 -7.12 6.14 6.21
CA LYS A 56 -7.78 5.82 4.94
C LYS A 56 -7.89 7.08 4.08
N PHE A 57 -8.33 8.20 4.65
CA PHE A 57 -8.45 9.45 3.89
C PHE A 57 -7.09 10.04 3.52
N GLY A 58 -6.05 9.88 4.35
CA GLY A 58 -4.68 10.25 3.97
C GLY A 58 -4.18 9.47 2.76
N ILE A 59 -4.54 8.18 2.65
CA ILE A 59 -4.31 7.38 1.43
C ILE A 59 -5.05 7.99 0.24
N ASP A 60 -6.33 8.32 0.41
CA ASP A 60 -7.17 8.85 -0.68
C ASP A 60 -6.62 10.20 -1.19
N GLU A 61 -6.20 11.09 -0.30
CA GLU A 61 -5.54 12.37 -0.62
C GLU A 61 -4.28 12.17 -1.47
N ILE A 62 -3.32 11.36 -0.99
CA ILE A 62 -2.08 11.08 -1.72
C ILE A 62 -2.38 10.37 -3.05
N SER A 63 -3.27 9.38 -3.04
CA SER A 63 -3.62 8.63 -4.26
C SER A 63 -4.24 9.53 -5.32
N THR A 64 -5.05 10.50 -4.91
CA THR A 64 -5.66 11.50 -5.81
C THR A 64 -4.58 12.42 -6.39
N LYS A 65 -3.69 12.98 -5.56
CA LYS A 65 -2.58 13.83 -6.01
C LYS A 65 -1.70 13.12 -7.05
N VAL A 66 -1.35 11.86 -6.81
CA VAL A 66 -0.53 11.06 -7.73
C VAL A 66 -1.31 10.68 -9.00
N SER A 67 -2.62 10.41 -8.89
CA SER A 67 -3.47 10.12 -10.05
C SER A 67 -3.60 11.33 -10.97
N ILE A 68 -3.73 12.53 -10.40
CA ILE A 68 -3.74 13.79 -11.15
C ILE A 68 -2.42 13.98 -11.90
N LEU A 69 -1.27 13.81 -11.22
CA LEU A 69 0.04 13.87 -11.89
C LEU A 69 0.11 12.87 -13.05
N ARG A 70 -0.32 11.62 -12.84
CA ARG A 70 -0.33 10.58 -13.88
C ARG A 70 -1.20 10.97 -15.08
N GLU A 71 -2.38 11.54 -14.85
CA GLU A 71 -3.30 11.97 -15.92
C GLU A 71 -2.75 13.19 -16.67
N GLU A 72 -2.20 14.17 -15.94
CA GLU A 72 -1.53 15.33 -16.52
C GLU A 72 -0.36 14.91 -17.43
N PHE A 73 0.46 13.94 -17.00
CA PHE A 73 1.53 13.39 -17.84
C PHE A 73 1.02 12.70 -19.10
N ALA A 74 -0.10 11.99 -19.02
CA ALA A 74 -0.68 11.32 -20.18
C ALA A 74 -1.21 12.31 -21.24
N GLU A 75 -1.70 13.47 -20.83
CA GLU A 75 -2.30 14.47 -21.72
C GLU A 75 -1.28 15.49 -22.24
N LEU A 76 -0.36 15.96 -21.39
CA LEU A 76 0.55 17.06 -21.72
C LEU A 76 1.94 16.60 -22.21
N HIS A 77 2.30 15.35 -21.97
CA HIS A 77 3.62 14.83 -22.28
C HIS A 77 3.53 13.62 -23.21
N GLU A 78 4.60 13.37 -23.96
CA GLU A 78 4.71 12.18 -24.82
C GLU A 78 4.89 10.88 -24.01
N TYR A 79 4.78 10.95 -22.69
CA TYR A 79 5.15 9.90 -21.77
C TYR A 79 4.43 9.96 -20.43
N ASN A 80 4.09 8.79 -19.90
CA ASN A 80 3.66 8.66 -18.52
C ASN A 80 4.76 8.03 -17.64
N PRO A 81 5.32 8.76 -16.67
CA PRO A 81 6.31 8.20 -15.74
C PRO A 81 5.70 7.24 -14.71
N ILE A 82 4.36 7.23 -14.54
CA ILE A 82 3.67 6.42 -13.51
C ILE A 82 2.88 5.30 -14.20
N GLU A 83 3.30 4.06 -13.95
CA GLU A 83 2.66 2.85 -14.50
C GLU A 83 1.43 2.45 -13.70
N HIS A 84 1.56 2.36 -12.37
CA HIS A 84 0.44 2.04 -11.51
C HIS A 84 0.62 2.56 -10.08
N ILE A 85 -0.53 2.76 -9.43
CA ILE A 85 -0.65 3.21 -8.04
C ILE A 85 -1.41 2.13 -7.29
N SER A 86 -0.90 1.75 -6.12
CA SER A 86 -1.63 0.87 -5.20
C SER A 86 -1.54 1.43 -3.80
N SER A 87 -2.53 1.13 -2.97
CA SER A 87 -2.55 1.56 -1.59
C SER A 87 -2.84 0.41 -0.65
N ARG A 88 -2.43 0.57 0.60
CA ARG A 88 -2.70 -0.39 1.67
C ARG A 88 -2.94 0.33 2.96
N LEU A 89 -3.92 -0.18 3.71
CA LEU A 89 -4.15 0.19 5.09
C LEU A 89 -3.70 -0.98 5.97
N LYS A 90 -2.87 -0.70 6.97
CA LYS A 90 -2.34 -1.75 7.85
C LYS A 90 -3.48 -2.39 8.65
N SER A 91 -3.50 -3.72 8.74
CA SER A 91 -4.50 -4.44 9.55
C SER A 91 -4.26 -4.22 11.05
N ALA A 92 -5.30 -4.39 11.86
CA ALA A 92 -5.22 -4.30 13.31
C ALA A 92 -4.12 -5.23 13.88
N GLU A 93 -4.08 -6.47 13.42
CA GLU A 93 -3.06 -7.46 13.79
C GLU A 93 -1.64 -6.98 13.46
N SER A 94 -1.42 -6.42 12.27
CA SER A 94 -0.12 -5.88 11.87
C SER A 94 0.28 -4.61 12.65
N ILE A 95 -0.69 -3.83 13.15
CA ILE A 95 -0.45 -2.70 14.05
C ILE A 95 -0.03 -3.24 15.42
N GLU A 96 -0.78 -4.19 15.98
CA GLU A 96 -0.49 -4.83 17.26
C GLU A 96 0.91 -5.45 17.30
N GLN A 97 1.27 -6.25 16.28
CA GLN A 97 2.61 -6.83 16.16
C GLN A 97 3.71 -5.75 16.18
N LYS A 98 3.45 -4.58 15.58
CA LYS A 98 4.38 -3.45 15.63
C LYS A 98 4.43 -2.78 16.99
N VAL A 99 3.29 -2.66 17.68
CA VAL A 99 3.22 -2.11 19.05
C VAL A 99 4.11 -2.94 19.97
N VAL A 100 3.94 -4.27 19.94
CA VAL A 100 4.77 -5.21 20.71
C VAL A 100 6.25 -5.08 20.32
N ARG A 101 6.56 -5.12 19.02
CA ARG A 101 7.95 -5.05 18.54
C ARG A 101 8.65 -3.71 18.86
N LYS A 102 7.91 -2.61 18.87
CA LYS A 102 8.42 -1.28 19.22
C LYS A 102 8.35 -0.98 20.72
N ASN A 103 7.74 -1.86 21.51
CA ASN A 103 7.49 -1.68 22.93
C ASN A 103 6.83 -0.32 23.23
N CYS A 104 5.85 0.08 22.42
CA CYS A 104 5.07 1.29 22.67
C CYS A 104 3.78 0.97 23.44
N GLU A 105 3.25 1.97 24.13
CA GLU A 105 2.00 1.82 24.87
C GLU A 105 0.84 1.46 23.91
N PRO A 106 -0.05 0.51 24.28
CA PRO A 106 -1.20 0.12 23.46
C PRO A 106 -2.35 1.14 23.54
N SER A 107 -2.04 2.43 23.37
CA SER A 107 -3.01 3.52 23.28
C SER A 107 -3.01 4.12 21.88
N PHE A 108 -4.16 4.60 21.40
CA PHE A 108 -4.26 5.16 20.05
C PHE A 108 -3.35 6.39 19.83
N GLU A 109 -3.10 7.16 20.87
CA GLU A 109 -2.18 8.30 20.85
C GLU A 109 -0.73 7.83 20.68
N ALA A 110 -0.27 6.92 21.54
CA ALA A 110 1.09 6.38 21.43
C ALA A 110 1.33 5.64 20.10
N ILE A 111 0.31 4.93 19.59
CA ILE A 111 0.37 4.26 18.29
C ILE A 111 0.53 5.28 17.16
N ARG A 112 -0.21 6.40 17.20
CA ARG A 112 -0.12 7.48 16.21
C ARG A 112 1.30 8.07 16.14
N ASP A 113 1.92 8.26 17.29
CA ASP A 113 3.27 8.82 17.38
C ASP A 113 4.35 7.81 16.97
N ALA A 114 4.17 6.54 17.32
CA ALA A 114 5.18 5.51 17.12
C ALA A 114 5.10 4.84 15.74
N ILE A 115 3.94 4.76 15.09
CA ILE A 115 3.72 3.95 13.87
C ILE A 115 3.28 4.84 12.70
N THR A 116 4.24 5.21 11.87
CA THR A 116 4.06 6.13 10.74
C THR A 116 3.61 5.45 9.43
N ASP A 117 3.58 4.12 9.36
CA ASP A 117 3.24 3.34 8.15
C ASP A 117 1.89 2.61 8.27
N ILE A 118 0.93 3.23 8.96
CA ILE A 118 -0.46 2.73 9.02
C ILE A 118 -1.12 2.94 7.65
N ALA A 119 -0.96 4.13 7.07
CA ALA A 119 -1.29 4.45 5.69
C ALA A 119 -0.09 4.21 4.78
N GLY A 120 -0.27 3.45 3.70
CA GLY A 120 0.77 3.18 2.72
C GLY A 120 0.29 3.38 1.28
N VAL A 121 1.05 4.12 0.49
CA VAL A 121 0.86 4.26 -0.96
C VAL A 121 2.11 3.74 -1.66
N ARG A 122 1.92 2.99 -2.73
CA ARG A 122 3.00 2.53 -3.60
C ARG A 122 2.79 3.11 -4.99
N ILE A 123 3.83 3.71 -5.50
CA ILE A 123 3.89 4.30 -6.84
C ILE A 123 4.94 3.52 -7.61
N VAL A 124 4.52 2.90 -8.70
CA VAL A 124 5.45 2.20 -9.60
C VAL A 124 5.60 3.04 -10.86
N CYS A 125 6.85 3.40 -11.13
CA CYS A 125 7.29 4.18 -12.27
C CYS A 125 8.00 3.28 -13.29
N SER A 126 8.17 3.75 -14.52
CA SER A 126 8.87 2.94 -15.52
C SER A 126 10.39 2.96 -15.31
N PHE A 127 10.99 4.13 -15.00
CA PHE A 127 12.44 4.26 -14.80
C PHE A 127 12.84 4.82 -13.43
N VAL A 128 14.15 4.75 -13.13
CA VAL A 128 14.70 5.26 -11.87
C VAL A 128 14.64 6.79 -11.83
N SER A 129 14.90 7.47 -12.95
CA SER A 129 14.74 8.92 -13.04
C SER A 129 13.30 9.38 -12.80
N ASP A 130 12.31 8.62 -13.26
CA ASP A 130 10.89 8.90 -13.02
C ASP A 130 10.52 8.79 -11.54
N VAL A 131 11.11 7.84 -10.82
CA VAL A 131 10.92 7.71 -9.36
C VAL A 131 11.29 9.01 -8.66
N TYR A 132 12.43 9.61 -9.00
CA TYR A 132 12.86 10.87 -8.40
C TYR A 132 12.01 12.06 -8.88
N SER A 133 11.66 12.10 -10.17
CA SER A 133 10.84 13.17 -10.74
C SER A 133 9.44 13.21 -10.09
N VAL A 134 8.78 12.06 -9.95
CA VAL A 134 7.48 11.95 -9.28
C VAL A 134 7.58 12.29 -7.80
N PHE A 135 8.68 11.90 -7.13
CA PHE A 135 8.94 12.31 -5.75
C PHE A 135 9.02 13.84 -5.63
N GLU A 136 9.84 14.50 -6.45
CA GLU A 136 10.02 15.96 -6.45
C GLU A 136 8.71 16.71 -6.68
N LEU A 137 7.93 16.29 -7.68
CA LEU A 137 6.62 16.91 -7.98
C LEU A 137 5.61 16.74 -6.85
N LEU A 138 5.59 15.58 -6.20
CA LEU A 138 4.66 15.32 -5.11
C LEU A 138 5.00 16.15 -3.86
N VAL A 139 6.28 16.25 -3.50
CA VAL A 139 6.71 16.98 -2.30
C VAL A 139 6.82 18.49 -2.52
N ALA A 140 6.75 18.96 -3.76
CA ALA A 140 6.64 20.38 -4.10
C ALA A 140 5.24 20.95 -3.82
N GLN A 141 4.22 20.11 -3.61
CA GLN A 141 2.88 20.57 -3.27
C GLN A 141 2.85 21.19 -1.87
N GLU A 142 2.22 22.36 -1.73
CA GLU A 142 2.25 23.16 -0.49
C GLU A 142 1.72 22.44 0.76
N ASP A 143 0.81 21.48 0.57
CA ASP A 143 0.13 20.74 1.63
C ASP A 143 0.74 19.34 1.90
N VAL A 144 1.87 19.02 1.26
CA VAL A 144 2.60 17.76 1.46
C VAL A 144 3.89 18.03 2.24
N ARG A 145 3.90 17.66 3.53
CA ARG A 145 5.08 17.85 4.39
C ARG A 145 5.91 16.59 4.46
N VAL A 146 7.18 16.65 4.06
CA VAL A 146 8.11 15.50 4.20
C VAL A 146 8.53 15.35 5.66
N LEU A 147 8.30 14.18 6.25
CA LEU A 147 8.75 13.82 7.59
C LEU A 147 10.05 13.01 7.58
N ARG A 148 10.23 12.16 6.56
CA ARG A 148 11.42 11.30 6.46
C ARG A 148 11.64 10.79 5.04
N VAL A 149 12.89 10.73 4.61
CA VAL A 149 13.30 10.04 3.37
C VAL A 149 14.28 8.92 3.70
N LYS A 150 14.12 7.76 3.05
CA LYS A 150 15.09 6.68 3.03
C LYS A 150 15.27 6.20 1.59
N ASP A 151 16.42 6.50 1.03
CA ASP A 151 16.75 6.15 -0.33
C ASP A 151 17.48 4.81 -0.40
N TYR A 152 16.73 3.73 -0.61
CA TYR A 152 17.31 2.41 -0.86
C TYR A 152 17.62 2.16 -2.34
N ILE A 153 17.40 3.13 -3.22
CA ILE A 153 17.86 3.06 -4.60
C ILE A 153 19.35 3.41 -4.63
N ALA A 154 19.71 4.55 -4.02
CA ALA A 154 21.09 4.99 -3.85
C ALA A 154 21.87 4.11 -2.85
N HIS A 155 21.20 3.66 -1.78
CA HIS A 155 21.80 2.81 -0.73
C HIS A 155 20.99 1.52 -0.52
N PRO A 156 21.09 0.54 -1.43
CA PRO A 156 20.36 -0.72 -1.33
C PRO A 156 20.66 -1.48 -0.03
N LYS A 157 19.66 -2.21 0.47
CA LYS A 157 19.88 -3.10 1.62
C LYS A 157 20.80 -4.27 1.24
N PRO A 158 21.42 -4.95 2.23
CA PRO A 158 22.30 -6.09 1.97
C PRO A 158 21.66 -7.23 1.18
N ASN A 159 20.34 -7.42 1.28
CA ASN A 159 19.60 -8.44 0.52
C ASN A 159 19.30 -8.03 -0.94
N GLY A 160 19.74 -6.85 -1.39
CA GLY A 160 19.48 -6.32 -2.73
C GLY A 160 18.21 -5.48 -2.86
N TYR A 161 17.44 -5.30 -1.78
CA TYR A 161 16.21 -4.50 -1.82
C TYR A 161 16.48 -3.02 -2.20
N LYS A 162 15.70 -2.53 -3.18
CA LYS A 162 15.68 -1.14 -3.66
C LYS A 162 14.27 -0.57 -3.68
N SER A 163 14.13 0.67 -3.25
CA SER A 163 12.91 1.50 -3.29
C SER A 163 13.24 2.87 -2.66
N LEU A 164 12.57 3.93 -3.09
CA LEU A 164 12.59 5.20 -2.37
C LEU A 164 11.42 5.21 -1.38
N HIS A 165 11.71 5.29 -0.08
CA HIS A 165 10.68 5.37 0.97
C HIS A 165 10.59 6.79 1.51
N VAL A 166 9.41 7.36 1.46
CA VAL A 166 9.14 8.71 1.93
C VAL A 166 7.98 8.64 2.90
N ILE A 167 8.14 9.17 4.10
CA ILE A 167 7.02 9.42 5.00
C ILE A 167 6.67 10.88 4.82
N VAL A 168 5.46 11.14 4.35
CA VAL A 168 4.89 12.48 4.25
C VAL A 168 3.77 12.63 5.25
N GLU A 169 3.36 13.86 5.50
CA GLU A 169 2.19 14.21 6.27
C GLU A 169 1.28 15.10 5.42
N VAL A 170 -0.01 14.77 5.39
CA VAL A 170 -1.04 15.50 4.67
C VAL A 170 -2.21 15.86 5.57
N PRO A 171 -2.86 17.03 5.37
CA PRO A 171 -4.06 17.40 6.10
C PRO A 171 -5.28 16.62 5.57
N VAL A 172 -6.02 16.00 6.47
CA VAL A 172 -7.34 15.40 6.20
C VAL A 172 -8.40 16.22 6.89
N PHE A 173 -9.33 16.78 6.13
CA PHE A 173 -10.38 17.66 6.67
C PHE A 173 -11.61 16.86 7.11
N LEU A 174 -11.74 16.65 8.42
CA LEU A 174 -12.91 15.99 9.02
C LEU A 174 -13.89 17.02 9.59
N SER A 175 -15.06 16.55 10.06
CA SER A 175 -16.10 17.42 10.64
C SER A 175 -15.63 18.21 11.87
N ALA A 176 -14.65 17.70 12.62
CA ALA A 176 -14.08 18.36 13.78
C ALA A 176 -12.89 19.30 13.45
N GLY A 177 -12.45 19.32 12.18
CA GLY A 177 -11.29 20.09 11.73
C GLY A 177 -10.23 19.22 11.02
N PRO A 178 -9.10 19.85 10.64
CA PRO A 178 -8.01 19.15 9.98
C PRO A 178 -7.28 18.20 10.94
N VAL A 179 -6.99 17.00 10.45
CA VAL A 179 -6.12 16.02 11.10
C VAL A 179 -4.93 15.80 10.19
N HIS A 180 -3.73 16.02 10.69
CA HIS A 180 -2.50 15.74 9.96
C HIS A 180 -2.17 14.25 10.05
N VAL A 181 -2.05 13.60 8.90
CA VAL A 181 -1.94 12.14 8.82
C VAL A 181 -0.63 11.76 8.13
N PRO A 182 0.22 10.94 8.78
CA PRO A 182 1.41 10.41 8.14
C PRO A 182 1.04 9.31 7.14
N VAL A 183 1.65 9.35 5.95
CA VAL A 183 1.49 8.36 4.88
C VAL A 183 2.87 7.92 4.41
N GLU A 184 3.13 6.61 4.44
CA GLU A 184 4.34 6.04 3.86
C GLU A 184 4.14 5.85 2.35
N ILE A 185 4.95 6.53 1.56
CA ILE A 185 5.01 6.42 0.11
C ILE A 185 6.24 5.58 -0.27
N GLN A 186 6.02 4.53 -1.05
CA GLN A 186 7.09 3.70 -1.60
C GLN A 186 7.11 3.88 -3.12
N LEU A 187 8.16 4.52 -3.63
CA LEU A 187 8.36 4.70 -5.06
C LEU A 187 9.37 3.65 -5.57
N ARG A 188 9.06 3.03 -6.71
CA ARG A 188 9.80 1.89 -7.29
C ARG A 188 9.73 1.89 -8.81
N THR A 189 10.69 1.24 -9.45
CA THR A 189 10.52 0.78 -10.84
C THR A 189 9.67 -0.51 -10.88
N VAL A 190 9.23 -0.90 -12.07
CA VAL A 190 8.55 -2.18 -12.30
C VAL A 190 9.43 -3.36 -11.84
N ALA A 191 10.73 -3.35 -12.16
CA ALA A 191 11.64 -4.42 -11.78
C ALA A 191 11.85 -4.49 -10.26
N MET A 192 11.98 -3.34 -9.58
CA MET A 192 12.08 -3.27 -8.12
C MET A 192 10.82 -3.82 -7.44
N ASP A 193 9.63 -3.48 -7.95
CA ASP A 193 8.39 -3.96 -7.35
C ASP A 193 8.17 -5.46 -7.55
N PHE A 194 8.51 -5.98 -8.74
CA PHE A 194 8.48 -7.42 -9.01
C PHE A 194 9.41 -8.18 -8.05
N TRP A 195 10.66 -7.74 -7.93
CA TRP A 195 11.64 -8.37 -7.04
C TRP A 195 11.18 -8.35 -5.58
N ALA A 196 10.76 -7.17 -5.09
CA ALA A 196 10.33 -7.01 -3.70
C ALA A 196 9.07 -7.80 -3.37
N SER A 197 8.17 -7.98 -4.34
CA SER A 197 6.97 -8.81 -4.17
C SER A 197 7.31 -10.29 -4.01
N LEU A 198 8.32 -10.79 -4.71
CA LEU A 198 8.81 -12.16 -4.54
C LEU A 198 9.54 -12.32 -3.20
N GLU A 199 10.44 -11.41 -2.86
CA GLU A 199 11.19 -11.44 -1.60
C GLU A 199 10.24 -11.46 -0.40
N HIS A 200 9.22 -10.60 -0.40
CA HIS A 200 8.24 -10.55 0.69
C HIS A 200 7.44 -11.84 0.85
N LYS A 201 7.07 -12.50 -0.26
CA LYS A 201 6.37 -13.81 -0.23
C LYS A 201 7.26 -14.91 0.36
N ILE A 202 8.55 -14.90 0.01
CA ILE A 202 9.53 -15.85 0.55
C ILE A 202 9.75 -15.58 2.03
N TYR A 203 9.97 -14.33 2.42
CA TYR A 203 10.17 -13.93 3.81
C TYR A 203 9.02 -14.40 4.71
N TYR A 204 7.77 -14.21 4.27
CA TYR A 204 6.59 -14.67 4.99
C TYR A 204 6.51 -16.21 5.08
N LYS A 205 6.80 -16.93 3.99
CA LYS A 205 6.76 -18.40 3.97
C LYS A 205 7.78 -19.04 4.92
N TYR A 206 8.93 -18.39 5.12
CA TYR A 206 10.02 -18.88 5.96
C TYR A 206 10.06 -18.22 7.34
N ASP A 207 9.01 -17.48 7.73
CA ASP A 207 8.94 -16.73 9.00
C ASP A 207 10.19 -15.87 9.29
N GLY A 208 10.76 -15.29 8.22
CA GLY A 208 11.96 -14.48 8.26
C GLY A 208 13.30 -15.24 8.24
N GLU A 209 13.31 -16.56 8.40
CA GLU A 209 14.52 -17.41 8.34
C GLU A 209 14.76 -17.97 6.94
N ILE A 210 15.07 -17.08 5.99
CA ILE A 210 15.31 -17.46 4.60
C ILE A 210 16.64 -18.23 4.48
N PRO A 211 16.65 -19.44 3.87
CA PRO A 211 17.88 -20.17 3.57
C PRO A 211 18.91 -19.34 2.81
N GLU A 212 20.19 -19.43 3.18
CA GLU A 212 21.26 -18.59 2.59
C GLU A 212 21.35 -18.68 1.07
N HIS A 213 21.10 -19.85 0.48
CA HIS A 213 21.14 -20.02 -0.97
C HIS A 213 20.06 -19.16 -1.66
N LEU A 214 18.84 -19.11 -1.09
CA LEU A 214 17.77 -18.27 -1.61
C LEU A 214 18.07 -16.79 -1.42
N LEU A 215 18.70 -16.39 -0.30
CA LEU A 215 19.15 -15.01 -0.11
C LEU A 215 20.20 -14.60 -1.15
N ARG A 216 21.15 -15.48 -1.47
CA ARG A 216 22.14 -15.24 -2.53
C ARG A 216 21.47 -15.11 -3.90
N ASP A 217 20.54 -16.01 -4.22
CA ASP A 217 19.82 -15.99 -5.50
C ASP A 217 18.96 -14.72 -5.64
N LEU A 218 18.26 -14.32 -4.58
CA LEU A 218 17.50 -13.07 -4.52
C LEU A 218 18.42 -11.87 -4.71
N THR A 219 19.55 -11.81 -4.00
CA THR A 219 20.50 -10.70 -4.11
C THR A 219 21.06 -10.60 -5.54
N ALA A 220 21.41 -11.72 -6.16
CA ALA A 220 21.87 -11.77 -7.55
C ALA A 220 20.77 -11.32 -8.52
N ALA A 221 19.53 -11.79 -8.33
CA ALA A 221 18.39 -11.36 -9.12
C ALA A 221 18.11 -9.85 -9.00
N ALA A 222 18.32 -9.27 -7.81
CA ALA A 222 18.19 -7.82 -7.59
C ALA A 222 19.23 -7.03 -8.41
N GLY A 223 20.47 -7.56 -8.48
CA GLY A 223 21.53 -7.01 -9.32
C GLY A 223 21.15 -7.03 -10.80
N THR A 224 20.67 -8.18 -11.29
CA THR A 224 20.21 -8.33 -12.69
C THR A 224 19.04 -7.40 -13.01
N ALA A 225 18.04 -7.32 -12.12
CA ALA A 225 16.91 -6.39 -12.26
C ALA A 225 17.38 -4.94 -12.33
N GLY A 226 18.34 -4.54 -11.51
CA GLY A 226 18.92 -3.20 -11.56
C GLY A 226 19.66 -2.91 -12.87
N GLN A 227 20.38 -3.89 -13.42
CA GLN A 227 21.04 -3.73 -14.72
C GLN A 227 20.03 -3.61 -15.87
N LEU A 228 18.93 -4.36 -15.78
CA LEU A 228 17.82 -4.26 -16.73
C LEU A 228 17.21 -2.86 -16.70
N ASP A 229 16.91 -2.31 -15.52
CA ASP A 229 16.36 -0.95 -15.37
C ASP A 229 17.25 0.09 -16.06
N VAL A 230 18.56 0.06 -15.80
CA VAL A 230 19.55 0.98 -16.42
C VAL A 230 19.54 0.83 -17.94
N THR A 231 19.60 -0.41 -18.44
CA THR A 231 19.66 -0.68 -19.88
C THR A 231 18.39 -0.21 -20.60
N MET A 232 17.22 -0.45 -20.01
CA MET A 232 15.95 -0.02 -20.57
C MET A 232 15.81 1.49 -20.57
N GLU A 233 16.26 2.16 -19.51
CA GLU A 233 16.27 3.62 -19.42
C GLU A 233 17.20 4.24 -20.48
N ASP A 234 18.37 3.65 -20.71
CA ASP A 234 19.31 4.11 -21.75
C ASP A 234 18.73 3.95 -23.16
N ILE A 235 18.05 2.83 -23.45
CA ILE A 235 17.35 2.62 -24.72
C ILE A 235 16.25 3.68 -24.90
N HIS A 236 15.47 3.92 -23.85
CA HIS A 236 14.39 4.91 -23.87
C HIS A 236 14.92 6.32 -24.16
N ARG A 237 16.04 6.71 -23.54
CA ARG A 237 16.72 7.99 -23.78
C ARG A 237 17.18 8.12 -25.24
N GLN A 238 17.76 7.05 -25.80
CA GLN A 238 18.22 7.02 -27.20
C GLN A 238 17.07 7.17 -28.20
N VAL A 239 15.92 6.55 -27.92
CA VAL A 239 14.73 6.63 -28.79
C VAL A 239 14.11 8.03 -28.78
N ARG A 240 14.13 8.72 -27.63
CA ARG A 240 13.58 10.08 -27.51
C ARG A 240 14.51 11.20 -27.96
N GLY A 241 15.81 10.95 -28.00
CA GLY A 241 16.82 11.98 -28.23
C GLY A 241 17.01 12.90 -27.02
N ASP A 242 18.20 13.50 -26.89
CA ASP A 242 18.63 14.34 -25.75
C ASP A 242 17.77 15.62 -25.50
N GLY A 243 16.70 15.84 -26.27
CA GLY A 243 15.79 16.98 -26.14
C GLY A 243 14.54 16.73 -25.28
N GLY A 244 14.27 15.49 -24.88
CA GLY A 244 13.06 15.11 -24.12
C GLY A 244 13.29 14.88 -22.62
N GLY A 245 14.47 15.23 -22.11
CA GLY A 245 14.75 15.18 -20.69
C GLY A 245 13.87 16.21 -19.97
N MET A 246 12.96 15.71 -19.12
CA MET A 246 12.23 16.51 -18.15
C MET A 246 13.23 17.47 -17.49
N GLN A 247 13.00 18.78 -17.63
CA GLN A 247 13.86 19.79 -16.99
C GLN A 247 14.10 19.34 -15.56
N GLN A 248 15.38 19.11 -15.23
CA GLN A 248 15.79 18.71 -13.89
C GLN A 248 15.21 19.70 -12.87
N TYR A 249 14.16 19.29 -12.16
CA TYR A 249 13.66 20.00 -10.99
C TYR A 249 14.56 19.67 -9.79
N THR A 250 15.88 19.80 -9.95
CA THR A 250 16.84 19.56 -8.88
C THR A 250 16.73 20.69 -7.85
N LEU A 251 15.81 20.54 -6.91
CA LEU A 251 15.90 21.25 -5.64
C LEU A 251 16.89 20.48 -4.76
N PRO A 252 17.81 21.18 -4.07
CA PRO A 252 18.76 20.52 -3.18
C PRO A 252 17.98 19.81 -2.08
N ILE A 253 18.13 18.48 -2.01
CA ILE A 253 17.70 17.68 -0.87
C ILE A 253 18.47 18.17 0.35
N GLN A 254 17.88 19.09 1.11
CA GLN A 254 18.36 19.43 2.45
C GLN A 254 17.60 18.59 3.47
N VAL A 255 18.39 17.75 4.14
CA VAL A 255 18.02 16.90 5.29
C VAL A 255 17.64 17.76 6.48
#